data_AF-A0A3C1YIG4-F1
#
_entry.id   AF-A0A3C1YIG4-F1
#
_cell.length_a   1.000
_cell.length_b   1.000
_cell.length_c   1.000
_cell.angle_alpha   90.00
_cell.angle_beta   90.00
_cell.angle_gamma   90.00
#
_symmetry.space_group_name_H-M   'P 1'
#
loop_
_entity.id
_entity.type
_entity.pdbx_description
1 polymer ?
#
loop_
_entity_poly.entity_id
_entity_poly.type
_entity_poly.pdbx_seq_one_letter_code
_entity_poly.pdbx_strand_id
1 'polypeptide(L)'
;SSNHAGGILGGMSDGNTIIIRAAVKATPSIAKEQQTVNKDGDNITVSIHGRHDPVVVPRAVVVVEAMTALTIADLLLMNMSSKLENVKKVYSNK
;
A
#
# COMPACT_ATOMS: atom_id res chain seq x y z
N SER A 1 21.98 12.16 -13.77
CA SER A 1 21.42 10.84 -13.47
C SER A 1 19.90 10.94 -13.43
N SER A 2 19.17 9.90 -13.81
CA SER A 2 17.70 9.87 -13.74
C SER A 2 17.22 8.69 -12.88
N ASN A 3 16.00 8.79 -12.32
CA ASN A 3 15.39 7.78 -11.46
C ASN A 3 14.10 7.22 -12.10
N HIS A 4 14.22 6.64 -13.30
CA HIS A 4 13.06 6.08 -14.02
C HIS A 4 12.54 4.77 -13.40
N ALA A 5 13.42 4.02 -12.73
CA ALA A 5 13.06 2.81 -12.00
C ALA A 5 12.31 3.11 -10.68
N GLY A 6 12.27 4.38 -10.25
CA GLY A 6 11.54 4.77 -9.04
C GLY A 6 12.17 4.22 -7.75
N GLY A 7 13.50 4.11 -7.70
CA GLY A 7 14.26 3.66 -6.53
C GLY A 7 14.31 2.16 -6.31
N ILE A 8 13.71 1.36 -7.21
CA ILE A 8 13.65 -0.11 -7.09
C ILE A 8 14.09 -0.72 -8.42
N LEU A 9 15.19 -1.48 -8.40
CA LEU A 9 15.75 -2.18 -9.56
C LEU A 9 15.95 -3.66 -9.22
N GLY A 10 15.45 -4.55 -10.08
CA GLY A 10 15.58 -6.00 -9.84
C GLY A 10 14.91 -6.48 -8.54
N GLY A 11 13.92 -5.74 -8.03
CA GLY A 11 13.23 -6.06 -6.77
C GLY A 11 13.95 -5.60 -5.50
N MET A 12 15.07 -4.87 -5.60
CA MET A 12 15.82 -4.33 -4.47
C MET A 12 15.91 -2.81 -4.57
N SER A 13 16.10 -2.13 -3.44
CA SER A 13 16.37 -0.70 -3.43
C SER A 13 17.73 -0.41 -4.09
N ASP A 14 17.78 0.57 -4.99
CA ASP A 14 18.99 0.94 -5.75
C ASP A 14 19.75 2.14 -5.13
N GLY A 15 19.25 2.66 -4.01
CA GLY A 15 19.79 3.82 -3.29
C GLY A 15 19.17 5.16 -3.68
N ASN A 16 18.36 5.23 -4.75
CA ASN A 16 17.61 6.42 -5.10
C ASN A 16 16.31 6.53 -4.28
N THR A 17 15.63 7.69 -4.36
CA THR A 17 14.31 7.89 -3.76
C THR A 17 13.31 6.88 -4.31
N ILE A 18 12.62 6.15 -3.43
CA ILE A 18 11.54 5.26 -3.81
C ILE A 18 10.31 6.09 -4.24
N ILE A 19 9.79 5.83 -5.44
CA ILE A 19 8.63 6.54 -6.01
C ILE A 19 7.48 5.55 -6.19
N ILE A 20 6.39 5.76 -5.45
CA ILE A 20 5.19 4.93 -5.51
C ILE A 20 4.02 5.79 -5.98
N ARG A 21 3.18 5.25 -6.87
CA ARG A 21 1.91 5.85 -7.28
C ARG A 21 0.79 4.84 -7.09
N ALA A 22 -0.28 5.24 -6.42
CA ALA A 22 -1.46 4.42 -6.20
C ALA A 22 -2.66 5.06 -6.91
N ALA A 23 -3.39 4.25 -7.68
CA ALA A 23 -4.67 4.65 -8.26
C ALA A 23 -5.81 4.12 -7.38
N VAL A 24 -6.73 4.99 -6.99
CA VAL A 24 -7.86 4.64 -6.12
C VAL A 24 -9.14 4.89 -6.90
N LYS A 25 -10.01 3.86 -6.96
CA LYS A 25 -11.33 4.01 -7.58
C LYS A 25 -12.23 4.95 -6.77
N ALA A 26 -13.25 5.50 -7.41
CA ALA A 26 -14.27 6.30 -6.73
C ALA A 26 -14.98 5.49 -5.62
N THR A 27 -15.49 6.19 -4.61
CA THR A 27 -16.27 5.58 -3.53
C THR A 27 -17.49 4.85 -4.10
N PRO A 28 -17.68 3.55 -3.79
CA PRO A 28 -18.78 2.76 -4.37
C PRO A 28 -20.15 3.16 -3.79
N SER A 29 -20.19 3.56 -2.53
CA SER A 29 -21.43 4.01 -1.88
C SER A 29 -21.69 5.47 -2.22
N ILE A 30 -22.74 5.69 -3.02
CA ILE A 30 -23.24 7.00 -3.42
C ILE A 30 -24.75 7.06 -3.24
N ALA A 31 -25.30 8.26 -3.16
CA ALA A 31 -26.73 8.48 -2.92
C ALA A 31 -27.64 8.12 -4.11
N LYS A 32 -27.07 7.78 -5.28
CA LYS A 32 -27.84 7.33 -6.44
C LYS A 32 -28.31 5.89 -6.24
N GLU A 33 -29.47 5.56 -6.81
CA GLU A 33 -29.90 4.17 -6.92
C GLU A 33 -28.92 3.36 -7.76
N GLN A 34 -28.61 2.15 -7.29
CA GLN A 34 -27.66 1.25 -7.93
C GLN A 34 -28.29 -0.14 -8.04
N GLN A 35 -28.12 -0.79 -9.19
CA GLN A 35 -28.53 -2.19 -9.39
C GLN A 35 -27.41 -3.11 -8.91
N THR A 36 -27.76 -4.12 -8.12
CA THR A 36 -26.82 -5.12 -7.60
C THR A 36 -27.56 -6.43 -7.33
N VAL A 37 -26.86 -7.42 -6.78
CA VAL A 37 -27.42 -8.72 -6.36
C VAL A 37 -27.34 -8.86 -4.84
N ASN A 38 -28.34 -9.52 -4.25
CA ASN A 38 -28.32 -9.90 -2.85
C ASN A 38 -27.51 -11.20 -2.63
N LYS A 39 -27.47 -11.71 -1.39
CA LYS A 39 -26.75 -12.95 -1.06
C LYS A 39 -27.39 -14.21 -1.66
N ASP A 40 -28.68 -14.18 -1.94
CA ASP A 40 -29.46 -15.27 -2.52
C ASP A 40 -29.38 -15.28 -4.06
N GLY A 41 -28.75 -14.26 -4.66
CA GLY A 41 -28.55 -14.12 -6.11
C GLY A 41 -29.64 -13.33 -6.82
N ASP A 42 -30.63 -12.80 -6.09
CA ASP A 42 -31.71 -12.03 -6.70
C ASP A 42 -31.26 -10.60 -7.04
N ASN A 43 -31.73 -10.09 -8.19
CA ASN A 43 -31.52 -8.72 -8.60
C ASN A 43 -32.27 -7.77 -7.67
N ILE A 44 -31.56 -6.80 -7.10
CA ILE A 44 -32.12 -5.78 -6.22
C ILE A 44 -31.63 -4.38 -6.62
N THR A 45 -32.47 -3.38 -6.36
CA THR A 45 -32.08 -1.97 -6.41
C THR A 45 -31.74 -1.50 -5.00
N VAL A 46 -30.57 -0.89 -4.82
CA VAL A 46 -30.11 -0.36 -3.54
C VAL A 46 -29.99 1.15 -3.61
N SER A 47 -30.51 1.83 -2.60
CA SER A 47 -30.29 3.25 -2.36
C SER A 47 -29.68 3.46 -0.97
N ILE A 48 -28.43 3.90 -0.94
CA ILE A 48 -27.68 4.05 0.32
C ILE A 48 -27.84 5.48 0.82
N HIS A 49 -28.54 5.63 1.94
CA HIS A 49 -28.79 6.92 2.57
C HIS A 49 -27.73 7.22 3.65
N GLY A 50 -27.41 8.50 3.86
CA GLY A 50 -26.45 8.94 4.88
C GLY A 50 -25.27 9.73 4.32
N ARG A 51 -24.29 10.03 5.17
CA ARG A 51 -23.05 10.72 4.76
C ARG A 51 -22.10 9.70 4.12
N HIS A 52 -21.89 9.85 2.81
CA HIS A 52 -20.86 9.12 2.08
C HIS A 52 -19.63 9.96 1.94
N ASP A 53 -18.50 9.29 1.78
CA ASP A 53 -17.28 10.00 1.46
C ASP A 53 -17.22 10.36 -0.03
N PRO A 54 -17.20 11.65 -0.40
CA PRO A 54 -17.12 12.04 -1.80
C PRO A 54 -15.74 11.80 -2.43
N VAL A 55 -14.68 11.71 -1.62
CA VAL A 55 -13.29 11.51 -2.06
C VAL A 55 -12.47 10.76 -1.01
N VAL A 56 -12.35 9.44 -1.15
CA VAL A 56 -11.58 8.61 -0.19
C VAL A 56 -10.06 8.81 -0.28
N VAL A 57 -9.57 9.49 -1.32
CA VAL A 57 -8.15 9.58 -1.68
C VAL A 57 -7.29 10.21 -0.57
N PRO A 58 -7.65 11.36 0.06
CA PRO A 58 -6.82 11.93 1.12
C PRO A 58 -6.59 10.99 2.30
N ARG A 59 -7.58 10.14 2.64
CA ARG A 59 -7.41 9.11 3.67
C ARG A 59 -6.57 7.94 3.18
N ALA A 60 -6.74 7.54 1.93
CA ALA A 60 -5.94 6.47 1.33
C ALA A 60 -4.44 6.83 1.31
N VAL A 61 -4.08 8.11 1.09
CA VAL A 61 -2.68 8.57 1.11
C VAL A 61 -2.00 8.23 2.43
N VAL A 62 -2.62 8.55 3.57
CA VAL A 62 -2.07 8.26 4.90
C VAL A 62 -1.86 6.75 5.10
N VAL A 63 -2.80 5.93 4.63
CA VAL A 63 -2.68 4.46 4.70
C VAL A 63 -1.53 3.97 3.82
N VAL A 64 -1.40 4.48 2.59
CA VAL A 64 -0.32 4.10 1.67
C VAL A 64 1.05 4.48 2.25
N GLU A 65 1.19 5.66 2.85
CA GLU A 65 2.42 6.09 3.53
C GLU A 65 2.77 5.17 4.70
N ALA A 66 1.81 4.88 5.59
CA ALA A 66 2.02 4.01 6.73
C ALA A 66 2.40 2.58 6.29
N MET A 67 1.70 2.01 5.31
CA MET A 67 2.00 0.67 4.78
C MET A 67 3.37 0.63 4.09
N THR A 68 3.76 1.71 3.39
CA THR A 68 5.09 1.83 2.80
C THR A 68 6.17 1.83 3.87
N ALA A 69 6.00 2.61 4.94
CA ALA A 69 6.95 2.67 6.05
C ALA A 69 7.11 1.32 6.76
N LEU A 70 5.99 0.62 7.04
CA LEU A 70 6.00 -0.72 7.63
C LEU A 70 6.73 -1.72 6.74
N THR A 71 6.45 -1.71 5.43
CA THR A 71 7.09 -2.61 4.46
C THR A 71 8.60 -2.36 4.38
N ILE A 72 9.03 -1.10 4.36
CA ILE A 72 10.46 -0.75 4.34
C ILE A 72 11.14 -1.17 5.65
N ALA A 73 10.49 -0.99 6.80
CA ALA A 73 11.04 -1.41 8.09
C ALA A 73 11.24 -2.94 8.14
N ASP A 74 10.27 -3.71 7.65
CA ASP A 74 10.39 -5.17 7.56
C ASP A 74 11.53 -5.60 6.62
N LEU A 75 11.59 -5.02 5.41
CA LEU A 75 12.68 -5.28 4.46
C LEU A 75 14.06 -4.90 5.00
N LEU A 76 14.15 -3.83 5.79
CA LEU A 76 15.37 -3.42 6.47
C LEU A 76 15.83 -4.51 7.45
N LEU A 77 14.92 -5.01 8.29
CA LEU A 77 15.21 -6.06 9.26
C LEU A 77 15.62 -7.36 8.58
N MET A 78 14.89 -7.78 7.52
CA MET A 78 15.25 -8.96 6.72
C MET A 78 16.65 -8.81 6.08
N ASN A 79 16.99 -7.62 5.61
CA ASN A 79 18.29 -7.36 4.99
C ASN A 79 19.46 -7.37 5.99
N MET A 80 19.22 -7.28 7.31
CA MET A 80 20.29 -7.36 8.31
C MET A 80 21.06 -8.68 8.23
N SER A 81 20.39 -9.78 7.85
CA SER A 81 21.02 -11.10 7.69
C SER A 81 21.67 -11.36 6.32
N SER A 82 21.60 -10.43 5.37
CA SER A 82 22.09 -10.65 3.99
C SER A 82 23.60 -10.89 3.88
N LYS A 83 24.37 -10.52 4.91
CA LYS A 83 25.82 -10.66 4.97
C LYS A 83 26.24 -11.33 6.28
N LEU A 84 27.11 -12.34 6.20
CA LEU A 84 27.59 -13.08 7.38
C LEU A 84 28.31 -12.15 8.37
N GLU A 85 28.98 -11.11 7.88
CA GLU A 85 29.67 -10.10 8.70
C GLU A 85 28.70 -9.38 9.64
N ASN A 86 27.46 -9.11 9.20
CA ASN A 86 26.45 -8.45 10.03
C ASN A 86 26.04 -9.36 11.19
N VAL A 87 25.83 -10.65 10.91
CA VAL A 87 25.51 -11.66 11.93
C VAL A 87 26.66 -11.79 12.92
N LYS A 88 27.90 -11.92 12.43
CA LYS A 88 29.09 -11.96 13.29
C LYS A 88 29.21 -10.72 14.17
N LYS A 89 28.95 -9.50 13.67
CA LYS A 89 28.98 -8.28 14.50
C LYS A 89 28.00 -8.32 15.67
N VAL A 90 26.82 -8.90 15.47
CA VAL A 90 25.80 -9.02 16.52
C VAL A 90 26.20 -10.05 17.58
N TYR A 91 26.79 -11.18 17.18
CA TYR A 91 27.05 -12.31 18.08
C TYR A 91 28.49 -12.45 18.58
N SER A 92 29.48 -11.95 17.85
CA SER A 92 30.92 -12.08 18.15
C SER A 92 31.47 -10.93 19.01
N ASN A 93 30.68 -9.89 19.29
CA ASN A 93 31.02 -8.88 20.30
C ASN A 93 30.64 -9.34 21.73
N LYS A 94 30.83 -10.63 22.01
CA LYS A 94 30.91 -11.18 23.37
C LYS A 94 32.36 -11.48 23.68
#